data_AF-A0A096AIN7-F1
#
_entry.id   AF-A0A096AIN7-F1
#
_cell.length_a   1.000
_cell.length_b   1.000
_cell.length_c   1.000
_cell.angle_alpha   90.00
_cell.angle_beta   90.00
_cell.angle_gamma   90.00
#
_symmetry.space_group_name_H-M   'P 1'
#
loop_
_entity.id
_entity.type
_entity.pdbx_description
1 polymer ?
#
loop_
_entity_poly.entity_id
_entity_poly.type
_entity_poly.pdbx_seq_one_letter_code
_entity_poly.pdbx_strand_id
1 'polypeptide(L)'
;MDLFSSADDDTDDDRDRDEDRPRPRPPLAVRMRPKTIDEVAGQKHLLEPGSPLRQLAQSDGGGPAGLSSLILYGPPGVGKTTLAHVIANGPHRTFVEVSAISAGVKDVRQVMDQARADRSMRGTTTVLFLDEIHRFNKAQQDALLPGVENGWVVLVAATTENPSFSVISPLLSRSLLLKLKPLERDDVRRLLLRALENPRGLGNSVELPEDVMDQLIDLSGGDARRALTSLEAAAAVALERARHETQDSDQQANTVPVVTREDAERAVDTALRRYDKQGDNHYDTASALIKSIRGSDVDAALHYAAVMMEAGEDPRFLARRLVISASEDIGMADPTALQTAVAAANAVQLIGMPEARIVLAQAVVHLASAPKSNAAYRAIDRAIADVRAGKGSGVPAHLRDAHYSGAKALGHGKGYVYPHDHELGVVPQQYAPDDLQGIDYYEPTQHGFERTVSQRTDSIRSILRNNGA
;
A
#
# COMPACT_ATOMS: atom_id res chain seq x y z
N MET A 1 -28.69 51.87 49.70
CA MET A 1 -29.48 52.40 48.58
C MET A 1 -30.13 51.23 47.91
N ASP A 2 -31.43 51.40 47.80
CA ASP A 2 -32.44 50.52 47.26
C ASP A 2 -32.26 50.20 45.77
N LEU A 3 -32.59 48.97 45.38
CA LEU A 3 -33.45 48.64 44.23
C LEU A 3 -33.76 47.12 44.23
N PHE A 4 -34.84 46.76 44.93
CA PHE A 4 -35.68 45.54 44.78
C PHE A 4 -35.83 45.07 43.30
N SER A 5 -36.15 43.82 42.91
CA SER A 5 -36.34 42.48 43.51
C SER A 5 -36.71 41.49 42.36
N SER A 6 -36.87 40.21 42.71
CA SER A 6 -37.49 39.07 41.97
C SER A 6 -36.56 38.30 41.02
N ALA A 7 -36.53 36.97 40.96
CA ALA A 7 -37.39 35.92 41.51
C ALA A 7 -36.57 34.62 41.67
N ASP A 8 -37.04 33.73 42.53
CA ASP A 8 -36.72 32.30 42.55
C ASP A 8 -36.99 31.65 41.19
N ASP A 9 -36.10 30.76 40.72
CA ASP A 9 -36.47 29.45 40.16
C ASP A 9 -35.22 28.65 39.75
N ASP A 10 -35.13 27.43 40.30
CA ASP A 10 -34.57 26.20 39.75
C ASP A 10 -33.32 26.27 38.84
N THR A 11 -32.16 25.94 39.40
CA THR A 11 -31.03 25.39 38.62
C THR A 11 -30.47 24.16 39.31
N ASP A 12 -31.11 23.01 39.11
CA ASP A 12 -30.51 21.70 39.42
C ASP A 12 -31.02 20.57 38.49
N ASP A 13 -31.29 20.87 37.21
CA ASP A 13 -31.81 19.88 36.24
C ASP A 13 -31.17 19.94 34.84
N ASP A 14 -29.83 19.97 34.76
CA ASP A 14 -29.12 20.00 33.46
C ASP A 14 -27.96 18.97 33.36
N ARG A 15 -28.05 17.84 34.07
CA ARG A 15 -27.04 16.74 33.98
C ARG A 15 -27.53 15.41 33.43
N ASP A 16 -28.77 15.29 32.95
CA ASP A 16 -29.31 14.01 32.46
C ASP A 16 -29.94 14.06 31.04
N ARG A 17 -29.55 15.01 30.18
CA ARG A 17 -30.13 15.16 28.82
C ARG A 17 -29.21 14.79 27.64
N ASP A 18 -28.18 13.97 27.85
CA ASP A 18 -27.25 13.55 26.78
C ASP A 18 -27.13 12.03 26.55
N GLU A 19 -27.96 11.19 27.20
CA GLU A 19 -27.89 9.72 27.05
C GLU A 19 -28.68 9.13 25.86
N ASP A 20 -29.53 9.92 25.17
CA ASP A 20 -30.45 9.37 24.16
C ASP A 20 -30.13 9.72 22.69
N ARG A 21 -28.89 10.15 22.40
CA ARG A 21 -28.42 10.20 21.00
C ARG A 21 -28.07 8.79 20.54
N PRO A 22 -28.76 8.21 19.52
CA PRO A 22 -28.42 6.88 19.04
C PRO A 22 -26.98 6.86 18.56
N ARG A 23 -26.12 6.12 19.26
CA ARG A 23 -24.73 5.92 18.85
C ARG A 23 -24.73 5.39 17.41
N PRO A 24 -23.96 6.01 16.49
CA PRO A 24 -23.94 5.56 15.10
C PRO A 24 -23.57 4.08 15.05
N ARG A 25 -24.43 3.27 14.41
CA ARG A 25 -24.17 1.84 14.25
C ARG A 25 -22.87 1.67 13.44
N PRO A 26 -21.95 0.78 13.85
CA PRO A 26 -20.72 0.56 13.10
C PRO A 26 -21.04 -0.02 11.71
N PRO A 27 -20.19 0.22 10.70
CA PRO A 27 -20.41 -0.27 9.34
C PRO A 27 -20.62 -1.79 9.28
N LEU A 28 -21.38 -2.26 8.29
CA LEU A 28 -21.70 -3.67 8.10
C LEU A 28 -20.43 -4.54 8.02
N ALA A 29 -19.39 -4.05 7.34
CA ALA A 29 -18.10 -4.72 7.26
C ALA A 29 -17.43 -4.97 8.62
N VAL A 30 -17.64 -4.09 9.61
CA VAL A 30 -17.15 -4.25 10.98
C VAL A 30 -18.04 -5.24 11.75
N ARG A 31 -19.37 -5.10 11.63
CA ARG A 31 -20.34 -5.95 12.32
C ARG A 31 -20.26 -7.41 11.87
N MET A 32 -19.99 -7.63 10.59
CA MET A 32 -19.86 -8.95 9.97
C MET A 32 -18.46 -9.56 10.08
N ARG A 33 -17.54 -8.96 10.86
CA ARG A 33 -16.23 -9.57 11.12
C ARG A 33 -16.42 -10.98 11.73
N PRO A 34 -15.82 -12.01 11.11
CA PRO A 34 -15.73 -13.37 11.66
C PRO A 34 -15.30 -13.39 13.12
N LYS A 35 -16.01 -14.16 13.94
CA LYS A 35 -15.61 -14.44 15.33
C LYS A 35 -14.70 -15.66 15.45
N THR A 36 -14.90 -16.63 14.56
CA THR A 36 -14.16 -17.89 14.50
C THR A 36 -13.53 -18.09 13.14
N ILE A 37 -12.59 -19.03 13.06
CA ILE A 37 -11.91 -19.36 11.81
C ILE A 37 -12.88 -19.94 10.76
N ASP A 38 -13.92 -20.65 11.19
CA ASP A 38 -14.92 -21.25 10.32
C ASP A 38 -15.89 -20.20 9.74
N GLU A 39 -15.93 -18.99 10.30
CA GLU A 39 -16.67 -17.85 9.75
C GLU A 39 -15.89 -17.10 8.65
N VAL A 40 -14.61 -17.41 8.41
CA VAL A 40 -13.81 -16.72 7.39
C VAL A 40 -14.27 -17.15 5.99
N ALA A 41 -14.60 -16.17 5.14
CA ALA A 41 -14.94 -16.42 3.75
C ALA A 41 -13.66 -16.59 2.92
N GLY A 42 -13.60 -17.62 2.08
CA GLY A 42 -12.47 -17.93 1.22
C GLY A 42 -11.21 -18.40 1.94
N GLN A 43 -10.05 -18.18 1.33
CA GLN A 43 -8.72 -18.61 1.81
C GLN A 43 -8.64 -20.12 2.16
N LYS A 44 -9.42 -20.98 1.49
CA LYS A 44 -9.47 -22.42 1.80
C LYS A 44 -8.08 -23.07 1.84
N HIS A 45 -7.17 -22.64 0.97
CA HIS A 45 -5.77 -23.09 0.91
C HIS A 45 -4.93 -22.77 2.17
N LEU A 46 -5.39 -21.86 3.03
CA LEU A 46 -4.76 -21.52 4.31
C LEU A 46 -5.54 -22.06 5.51
N LEU A 47 -6.74 -22.59 5.31
CA LEU A 47 -7.68 -22.95 6.38
C LEU A 47 -7.93 -24.46 6.50
N GLU A 48 -7.17 -25.29 5.76
CA GLU A 48 -7.25 -26.75 5.87
C GLU A 48 -6.97 -27.24 7.30
N PRO A 49 -7.58 -28.35 7.74
CA PRO A 49 -7.25 -28.97 9.03
C PRO A 49 -5.74 -29.20 9.18
N GLY A 50 -5.17 -28.72 10.29
CA GLY A 50 -3.73 -28.82 10.56
C GLY A 50 -2.88 -27.69 9.96
N SER A 51 -3.45 -26.77 9.18
CA SER A 51 -2.73 -25.59 8.68
C SER A 51 -2.22 -24.68 9.81
N PRO A 52 -1.08 -23.98 9.63
CA PRO A 52 -0.53 -23.10 10.66
C PRO A 52 -1.52 -22.02 11.13
N LEU A 53 -2.29 -21.45 10.20
CA LEU A 53 -3.28 -20.42 10.51
C LEU A 53 -4.42 -20.97 11.39
N ARG A 54 -4.91 -22.19 11.09
CA ARG A 54 -5.95 -22.84 11.89
C ARG A 54 -5.42 -23.27 13.26
N GLN A 55 -4.19 -23.76 13.34
CA GLN A 55 -3.53 -24.02 14.62
C GLN A 55 -3.41 -22.74 15.46
N LEU A 56 -2.96 -21.62 14.88
CA LEU A 56 -2.84 -20.35 15.59
C LEU A 56 -4.18 -19.83 16.10
N ALA A 57 -5.26 -20.00 15.33
CA ALA A 57 -6.61 -19.61 15.71
C ALA A 57 -7.28 -20.56 16.74
N GLN A 58 -6.94 -21.85 16.73
CA GLN A 58 -7.53 -22.86 17.63
C GLN A 58 -6.73 -23.14 18.90
N SER A 59 -5.44 -22.79 18.94
CA SER A 59 -4.56 -23.23 20.03
C SER A 59 -4.93 -22.60 21.37
N ASP A 60 -5.41 -23.44 22.29
CA ASP A 60 -5.41 -23.24 23.75
C ASP A 60 -3.99 -23.31 24.35
N GLY A 61 -2.94 -22.98 23.59
CA GLY A 61 -1.56 -23.01 24.04
C GLY A 61 -0.93 -24.40 24.24
N GLY A 62 -1.56 -25.47 23.76
CA GLY A 62 -1.12 -26.86 23.99
C GLY A 62 -0.46 -27.60 22.82
N GLY A 63 -0.22 -26.95 21.68
CA GLY A 63 0.52 -27.55 20.57
C GLY A 63 2.03 -27.58 20.83
N PRO A 64 2.80 -28.52 20.24
CA PRO A 64 4.26 -28.61 20.44
C PRO A 64 5.05 -27.44 19.82
N ALA A 65 4.40 -26.59 19.02
CA ALA A 65 4.98 -25.41 18.40
C ALA A 65 4.42 -24.13 19.04
N GLY A 66 5.29 -23.24 19.49
CA GLY A 66 4.89 -21.92 20.00
C GLY A 66 4.16 -21.07 18.95
N LEU A 67 3.38 -20.09 19.41
CA LEU A 67 2.69 -19.13 18.55
C LEU A 67 3.72 -18.35 17.72
N SER A 68 3.80 -18.65 16.42
CA SER A 68 4.71 -17.98 15.49
C SER A 68 4.11 -16.65 15.04
N SER A 69 4.96 -15.64 14.84
CA SER A 69 4.56 -14.38 14.22
C SER A 69 4.14 -14.61 12.76
N LEU A 70 3.28 -13.75 12.23
CA LEU A 70 2.65 -13.89 10.93
C LEU A 70 2.79 -12.59 10.12
N ILE A 71 3.05 -12.75 8.84
CA ILE A 71 2.97 -11.67 7.85
C ILE A 71 1.92 -12.07 6.82
N LEU A 72 0.81 -11.36 6.81
CA LEU A 72 -0.30 -11.53 5.89
C LEU A 72 -0.10 -10.59 4.69
N TYR A 73 0.10 -11.15 3.52
CA TYR A 73 0.28 -10.40 2.28
C TYR A 73 -0.83 -10.72 1.29
N GLY A 74 -1.47 -9.68 0.76
CA GLY A 74 -2.47 -9.85 -0.28
C GLY A 74 -3.20 -8.55 -0.58
N PRO A 75 -4.05 -8.57 -1.62
CA PRO A 75 -4.82 -7.41 -2.01
C PRO A 75 -5.72 -6.93 -0.85
N PRO A 76 -6.26 -5.72 -0.93
CA PRO A 76 -7.26 -5.25 0.02
C PRO A 76 -8.49 -6.13 0.12
N GLY A 77 -9.21 -5.98 1.24
CA GLY A 77 -10.50 -6.63 1.39
C GLY A 77 -10.52 -8.16 1.51
N VAL A 78 -9.37 -8.82 1.36
CA VAL A 78 -9.27 -10.30 1.43
C VAL A 78 -9.25 -10.87 2.85
N GLY A 79 -9.39 -10.03 3.88
CA GLY A 79 -9.55 -10.46 5.26
C GLY A 79 -8.29 -10.43 6.14
N LYS A 80 -7.26 -9.64 5.81
CA LYS A 80 -6.02 -9.52 6.62
C LYS A 80 -6.30 -9.14 8.08
N THR A 81 -6.93 -7.99 8.31
CA THR A 81 -7.34 -7.52 9.66
C THR A 81 -8.29 -8.50 10.35
N THR A 82 -9.20 -9.11 9.57
CA THR A 82 -10.15 -10.10 10.10
C THR A 82 -9.45 -11.35 10.63
N LEU A 83 -8.47 -11.88 9.91
CA LEU A 83 -7.69 -13.03 10.38
C LEU A 83 -6.92 -12.70 11.66
N ALA A 84 -6.36 -11.49 11.76
CA ALA A 84 -5.70 -11.04 12.99
C ALA A 84 -6.65 -11.05 14.19
N HIS A 85 -7.88 -10.57 14.02
CA HIS A 85 -8.91 -10.62 15.07
C HIS A 85 -9.31 -12.04 15.45
N VAL A 86 -9.49 -12.93 14.47
CA VAL A 86 -9.83 -14.33 14.73
C VAL A 86 -8.71 -15.03 15.52
N ILE A 87 -7.44 -14.75 15.21
CA ILE A 87 -6.30 -15.26 15.98
C ILE A 87 -6.30 -14.70 17.40
N ALA A 88 -6.71 -13.45 17.60
CA ALA A 88 -6.71 -12.82 18.90
C ALA A 88 -7.85 -13.26 19.82
N ASN A 89 -8.92 -13.85 19.28
CA ASN A 89 -10.09 -14.31 20.05
C ASN A 89 -9.84 -15.59 20.88
N GLY A 90 -8.64 -16.18 20.85
CA GLY A 90 -8.27 -17.32 21.69
C GLY A 90 -8.17 -16.97 23.19
N PRO A 91 -8.26 -17.95 24.10
CA PRO A 91 -8.16 -17.70 25.53
C PRO A 91 -6.77 -17.19 25.92
N HIS A 92 -6.70 -16.38 26.97
CA HIS A 92 -5.46 -15.76 27.49
C HIS A 92 -4.71 -14.91 26.46
N ARG A 93 -5.43 -14.27 25.53
CA ARG A 93 -4.86 -13.35 24.54
C ARG A 93 -5.48 -11.96 24.67
N THR A 94 -4.66 -10.96 24.37
CA THR A 94 -5.09 -9.57 24.25
C THR A 94 -4.74 -9.05 22.86
N PHE A 95 -5.67 -8.39 22.19
CA PHE A 95 -5.43 -7.75 20.91
C PHE A 95 -4.97 -6.30 21.10
N VAL A 96 -3.84 -5.95 20.50
CA VAL A 96 -3.34 -4.57 20.45
C VAL A 96 -3.10 -4.20 19.01
N GLU A 97 -3.77 -3.16 18.53
CA GLU A 97 -3.60 -2.62 17.19
C GLU A 97 -2.74 -1.35 17.25
N VAL A 98 -1.71 -1.29 16.41
CA VAL A 98 -0.86 -0.11 16.26
C VAL A 98 -0.92 0.35 14.81
N SER A 99 -1.30 1.61 14.61
CA SER A 99 -1.35 2.22 13.28
C SER A 99 0.06 2.49 12.76
N ALA A 100 0.42 1.87 11.64
CA ALA A 100 1.73 2.06 11.04
C ALA A 100 1.97 3.49 10.50
N ILE A 101 0.90 4.28 10.35
CA ILE A 101 0.94 5.64 9.81
C ILE A 101 1.34 6.65 10.89
N SER A 102 0.86 6.46 12.13
CA SER A 102 1.01 7.44 13.20
C SER A 102 1.97 7.03 14.30
N ALA A 103 2.29 5.74 14.42
CA ALA A 103 3.11 5.23 15.53
C ALA A 103 4.61 5.49 15.31
N GLY A 104 5.27 6.14 16.27
CA GLY A 104 6.72 6.28 16.31
C GLY A 104 7.42 5.10 16.99
N VAL A 105 8.76 5.13 17.03
CA VAL A 105 9.58 4.10 17.70
C VAL A 105 9.26 4.01 19.20
N LYS A 106 8.92 5.13 19.84
CA LYS A 106 8.55 5.18 21.26
C LYS A 106 7.26 4.40 21.54
N ASP A 107 6.25 4.57 20.69
CA ASP A 107 4.95 3.91 20.86
C ASP A 107 5.10 2.39 20.72
N VAL A 108 5.90 1.95 19.73
CA VAL A 108 6.22 0.53 19.54
C VAL A 108 6.90 -0.06 20.78
N ARG A 109 7.91 0.62 21.34
CA ARG A 109 8.60 0.16 22.56
C ARG A 109 7.66 0.07 23.75
N GLN A 110 6.78 1.06 23.93
CA GLN A 110 5.79 1.05 25.02
C GLN A 110 4.86 -0.18 24.93
N VAL A 111 4.42 -0.54 23.73
CA VAL A 111 3.61 -1.74 23.51
C VAL A 111 4.41 -3.01 23.82
N MET A 112 5.69 -3.08 23.45
CA MET A 112 6.56 -4.21 23.80
C MET A 112 6.75 -4.36 25.31
N ASP A 113 7.00 -3.26 26.01
CA ASP A 113 7.20 -3.26 27.46
C ASP A 113 5.92 -3.69 28.20
N GLN A 114 4.76 -3.21 27.75
CA GLN A 114 3.47 -3.62 28.29
C GLN A 114 3.19 -5.11 28.02
N ALA A 115 3.43 -5.59 26.81
CA ALA A 115 3.25 -7.01 26.47
C ALA A 115 4.16 -7.93 27.31
N ARG A 116 5.41 -7.50 27.56
CA ARG A 116 6.33 -8.23 28.45
C ARG A 116 5.83 -8.28 29.89
N ALA A 117 5.27 -7.18 30.39
CA ALA A 117 4.68 -7.09 31.73
C ALA A 117 3.46 -8.01 31.86
N ASP A 118 2.53 -7.95 30.91
CA ASP A 118 1.29 -8.75 30.90
C ASP A 118 1.58 -10.25 30.80
N ARG A 119 2.58 -10.63 29.99
CA ARG A 119 3.00 -12.03 29.88
C ARG A 119 3.61 -12.54 31.17
N SER A 120 4.50 -11.76 31.80
CA SER A 120 5.18 -12.14 33.05
C SER A 120 4.23 -12.22 34.25
N MET A 121 3.27 -11.28 34.35
CA MET A 121 2.39 -11.19 35.52
C MET A 121 1.10 -11.99 35.38
N ARG A 122 0.50 -12.04 34.18
CA ARG A 122 -0.85 -12.57 33.95
C ARG A 122 -0.86 -13.78 33.02
N GLY A 123 0.30 -14.21 32.51
CA GLY A 123 0.38 -15.28 31.52
C GLY A 123 -0.35 -14.95 30.21
N THR A 124 -0.68 -13.68 29.97
CA THR A 124 -1.48 -13.25 28.82
C THR A 124 -0.57 -12.99 27.63
N THR A 125 -0.94 -13.52 26.46
CA THR A 125 -0.17 -13.32 25.22
C THR A 125 -0.75 -12.15 24.43
N THR A 126 0.08 -11.16 24.14
CA THR A 126 -0.33 -10.02 23.32
C THR A 126 -0.23 -10.35 21.83
N VAL A 127 -1.34 -10.26 21.11
CA VAL A 127 -1.38 -10.29 19.65
C VAL A 127 -1.25 -8.85 19.17
N LEU A 128 -0.07 -8.50 18.68
CA LEU A 128 0.20 -7.17 18.12
C LEU A 128 -0.15 -7.17 16.64
N PHE A 129 -1.19 -6.44 16.27
CA PHE A 129 -1.56 -6.22 14.88
C PHE A 129 -0.94 -4.93 14.34
N LEU A 130 -0.26 -5.04 13.20
CA LEU A 130 0.28 -3.93 12.44
C LEU A 130 -0.29 -3.96 11.03
N ASP A 131 -1.18 -3.03 10.72
CA ASP A 131 -1.65 -2.86 9.34
C ASP A 131 -0.66 -2.03 8.53
N GLU A 132 -0.50 -2.36 7.27
CA GLU A 132 0.45 -1.75 6.33
C GLU A 132 1.87 -1.58 6.89
N ILE A 133 2.46 -2.69 7.36
CA ILE A 133 3.83 -2.71 7.90
C ILE A 133 4.88 -2.12 6.94
N HIS A 134 4.60 -2.09 5.64
CA HIS A 134 5.46 -1.44 4.65
C HIS A 134 5.61 0.08 4.87
N ARG A 135 4.76 0.70 5.67
CA ARG A 135 4.86 2.12 6.07
C ARG A 135 5.85 2.35 7.21
N PHE A 136 6.20 1.31 7.97
CA PHE A 136 7.24 1.42 8.98
C PHE A 136 8.63 1.49 8.36
N ASN A 137 9.40 2.49 8.80
CA ASN A 137 10.82 2.57 8.50
C ASN A 137 11.61 1.48 9.23
N LYS A 138 12.88 1.31 8.83
CA LYS A 138 13.77 0.29 9.39
C LYS A 138 13.89 0.36 10.92
N ALA A 139 13.98 1.55 11.51
CA ALA A 139 14.13 1.72 12.96
C ALA A 139 12.87 1.30 13.73
N GLN A 140 11.67 1.56 13.18
CA GLN A 140 10.41 1.09 13.77
C GLN A 140 10.30 -0.43 13.69
N GLN A 141 10.74 -1.05 12.59
CA GLN A 141 10.76 -2.51 12.44
C GLN A 141 11.78 -3.18 13.38
N ASP A 142 12.99 -2.61 13.50
CA ASP A 142 14.02 -3.11 14.42
C ASP A 142 13.54 -3.06 15.88
N ALA A 143 12.69 -2.10 16.25
CA ALA A 143 12.12 -2.01 17.59
C ALA A 143 11.16 -3.17 17.95
N LEU A 144 10.63 -3.90 16.96
CA LEU A 144 9.76 -5.07 17.16
C LEU A 144 10.55 -6.35 17.46
N LEU A 145 11.82 -6.41 17.06
CA LEU A 145 12.61 -7.65 17.11
C LEU A 145 12.70 -8.27 18.51
N PRO A 146 12.99 -7.51 19.59
CA PRO A 146 13.06 -8.11 20.92
C PRO A 146 11.74 -8.77 21.34
N GLY A 147 10.60 -8.17 20.99
CA GLY A 147 9.28 -8.71 21.32
C GLY A 147 8.95 -9.99 20.54
N VAL A 148 9.32 -10.04 19.27
CA VAL A 148 9.13 -11.22 18.42
C VAL A 148 10.07 -12.36 18.82
N GLU A 149 11.35 -12.06 19.07
CA GLU A 149 12.38 -13.06 19.43
C GLU A 149 12.12 -13.74 20.76
N ASN A 150 11.72 -12.96 21.76
CA ASN A 150 11.44 -13.47 23.10
C ASN A 150 9.97 -13.91 23.26
N GLY A 151 9.17 -13.78 22.18
CA GLY A 151 7.74 -14.11 22.15
C GLY A 151 6.88 -13.24 23.07
N TRP A 152 7.32 -12.05 23.47
CA TRP A 152 6.50 -11.13 24.28
C TRP A 152 5.20 -10.78 23.53
N VAL A 153 5.29 -10.72 22.20
CA VAL A 153 4.14 -10.56 21.31
C VAL A 153 4.10 -11.68 20.28
N VAL A 154 2.89 -11.99 19.84
CA VAL A 154 2.64 -12.64 18.54
C VAL A 154 2.36 -11.53 17.55
N LEU A 155 3.32 -11.21 16.70
CA LEU A 155 3.15 -10.19 15.68
C LEU A 155 2.25 -10.73 14.56
N VAL A 156 1.21 -9.99 14.22
CA VAL A 156 0.41 -10.19 13.00
C VAL A 156 0.53 -8.93 12.16
N ALA A 157 1.43 -8.94 11.20
CA ALA A 157 1.63 -7.82 10.28
C ALA A 157 0.84 -8.04 8.99
N ALA A 158 0.20 -7.00 8.48
CA ALA A 158 -0.50 -7.00 7.21
C ALA A 158 0.17 -6.04 6.22
N THR A 159 0.18 -6.40 4.94
CA THR A 159 0.64 -5.50 3.87
C THR A 159 0.00 -5.85 2.53
N THR A 160 -0.26 -4.81 1.73
CA THR A 160 -0.65 -4.92 0.32
C THR A 160 0.54 -5.07 -0.63
N GLU A 161 1.75 -4.73 -0.18
CA GLU A 161 3.01 -4.85 -0.93
C GLU A 161 3.76 -6.14 -0.60
N ASN A 162 4.58 -6.64 -1.54
CA ASN A 162 5.36 -7.85 -1.35
C ASN A 162 6.35 -7.68 -0.17
N PRO A 163 6.23 -8.49 0.91
CA PRO A 163 7.01 -8.31 2.14
C PRO A 163 8.52 -8.43 1.97
N SER A 164 9.00 -9.10 0.92
CA SER A 164 10.45 -9.24 0.68
C SER A 164 11.15 -7.90 0.39
N PHE A 165 10.39 -6.87 0.01
CA PHE A 165 10.92 -5.53 -0.25
C PHE A 165 10.68 -4.54 0.87
N SER A 166 9.61 -4.73 1.64
CA SER A 166 9.13 -3.75 2.62
C SER A 166 9.37 -4.15 4.07
N VAL A 167 9.64 -5.44 4.35
CA VAL A 167 9.93 -5.95 5.70
C VAL A 167 11.38 -6.37 5.81
N ILE A 168 12.04 -6.02 6.92
CA ILE A 168 13.43 -6.38 7.18
C ILE A 168 13.61 -7.90 7.30
N SER A 169 14.73 -8.42 6.78
CA SER A 169 15.05 -9.86 6.80
C SER A 169 14.97 -10.50 8.21
N PRO A 170 15.40 -9.84 9.30
CA PRO A 170 15.27 -10.41 10.64
C PRO A 170 13.83 -10.69 11.09
N LEU A 171 12.85 -9.85 10.70
CA LEU A 171 11.43 -10.09 11.01
C LEU A 171 10.86 -11.19 10.12
N LEU A 172 11.21 -11.19 8.83
CA LEU A 172 10.78 -12.22 7.88
C LEU A 172 11.24 -13.61 8.31
N SER A 173 12.50 -13.75 8.77
CA SER A 173 13.04 -15.05 9.18
C SER A 173 12.40 -15.62 10.46
N ARG A 174 11.63 -14.81 11.20
CA ARG A 174 10.96 -15.16 12.46
C ARG A 174 9.43 -15.20 12.33
N SER A 175 8.92 -15.02 11.11
CA SER A 175 7.49 -14.94 10.84
C SER A 175 7.06 -15.88 9.73
N LEU A 176 5.86 -16.43 9.84
CA LEU A 176 5.21 -17.19 8.77
C LEU A 176 4.64 -16.21 7.74
N LEU A 177 5.07 -16.36 6.49
CA LEU A 177 4.56 -15.57 5.38
C LEU A 177 3.35 -16.26 4.74
N LEU A 178 2.16 -15.66 4.86
CA LEU A 178 0.92 -16.20 4.29
C LEU A 178 0.39 -15.28 3.19
N LYS A 179 0.22 -15.83 1.99
CA LYS A 179 -0.35 -15.11 0.84
C LYS A 179 -1.87 -15.32 0.77
N LEU A 180 -2.61 -14.24 0.92
CA LEU A 180 -4.05 -14.20 0.74
C LEU A 180 -4.39 -13.93 -0.73
N LYS A 181 -5.45 -14.56 -1.21
CA LYS A 181 -5.96 -14.41 -2.59
C LYS A 181 -7.25 -13.59 -2.59
N PRO A 182 -7.59 -12.89 -3.69
CA PRO A 182 -8.95 -12.37 -3.89
C PRO A 182 -10.00 -13.46 -3.65
N LEU A 183 -11.16 -13.07 -3.13
CA LEU A 183 -12.27 -14.00 -2.91
C LEU A 183 -12.87 -14.45 -4.24
N GLU A 184 -13.19 -15.74 -4.34
CA GLU A 184 -13.94 -16.27 -5.47
C GLU A 184 -15.41 -15.82 -5.39
N ARG A 185 -16.12 -15.83 -6.52
CA ARG A 185 -17.53 -15.41 -6.58
C ARG A 185 -18.40 -16.11 -5.53
N ASP A 186 -18.22 -17.42 -5.37
CA ASP A 186 -18.97 -18.23 -4.40
C ASP A 186 -18.65 -17.87 -2.95
N ASP A 187 -17.42 -17.42 -2.67
CA ASP A 187 -17.05 -16.94 -1.33
C ASP A 187 -17.73 -15.62 -1.00
N VAL A 188 -17.75 -14.68 -1.96
CA VAL A 188 -18.44 -13.39 -1.82
C VAL A 188 -19.95 -13.60 -1.69
N ARG A 189 -20.53 -14.45 -2.52
CA ARG A 189 -21.96 -14.82 -2.48
C ARG A 189 -22.37 -15.33 -1.10
N ARG A 190 -21.62 -16.29 -0.55
CA ARG A 190 -21.88 -16.81 0.81
C ARG A 190 -21.73 -15.76 1.89
N LEU A 191 -20.76 -14.85 1.74
CA LEU A 191 -20.58 -13.74 2.67
C LEU A 191 -21.78 -12.78 2.66
N LEU A 192 -22.29 -12.43 1.48
CA LEU A 192 -23.44 -11.53 1.32
C LEU A 192 -24.73 -12.16 1.82
N LEU A 193 -25.00 -13.43 1.49
CA LEU A 193 -26.15 -14.17 2.03
C LEU A 193 -26.12 -14.20 3.57
N ARG A 194 -24.95 -14.52 4.15
CA ARG A 194 -24.78 -14.49 5.59
C ARG A 194 -25.01 -13.08 6.16
N ALA A 195 -24.58 -12.03 5.46
CA ALA A 195 -24.79 -10.66 5.90
C ALA A 195 -26.27 -10.23 5.83
N LEU A 196 -27.04 -10.75 4.88
CA LEU A 196 -28.49 -10.54 4.80
C LEU A 196 -29.21 -11.19 5.99
N GLU A 197 -28.89 -12.45 6.28
CA GLU A 197 -29.63 -13.26 7.25
C GLU A 197 -29.23 -13.00 8.71
N ASN A 198 -27.93 -12.76 8.97
CA ASN A 198 -27.43 -12.73 10.33
C ASN A 198 -27.96 -11.50 11.11
N PRO A 199 -28.34 -11.63 12.39
CA PRO A 199 -28.73 -10.48 13.23
C PRO A 199 -27.62 -9.42 13.38
N ARG A 200 -26.35 -9.83 13.29
CA ARG A 200 -25.21 -8.89 13.23
C ARG A 200 -25.15 -8.12 11.91
N GLY A 201 -25.77 -8.62 10.86
CA GLY A 201 -25.83 -8.01 9.55
C GLY A 201 -27.12 -7.21 9.36
N LEU A 202 -27.91 -7.58 8.36
CA LEU A 202 -29.18 -6.95 8.04
C LEU A 202 -30.38 -7.67 8.67
N GLY A 203 -30.20 -8.88 9.21
CA GLY A 203 -31.24 -9.60 9.96
C GLY A 203 -32.56 -9.76 9.20
N ASN A 204 -32.50 -10.05 7.90
CA ASN A 204 -33.64 -10.14 6.99
C ASN A 204 -34.49 -8.86 6.90
N SER A 205 -33.89 -7.67 7.10
CA SER A 205 -34.58 -6.38 6.95
C SER A 205 -34.79 -5.95 5.50
N VAL A 206 -34.12 -6.60 4.54
CA VAL A 206 -34.28 -6.38 3.11
C VAL A 206 -34.18 -7.72 2.37
N GLU A 207 -34.86 -7.82 1.23
CA GLU A 207 -34.70 -8.92 0.27
C GLU A 207 -33.76 -8.50 -0.86
N LEU A 208 -32.87 -9.40 -1.29
CA LEU A 208 -31.92 -9.16 -2.37
C LEU A 208 -32.16 -10.15 -3.52
N PRO A 209 -32.69 -9.69 -4.67
CA PRO A 209 -32.83 -10.51 -5.85
C PRO A 209 -31.49 -11.05 -6.35
N GLU A 210 -31.51 -12.23 -6.99
CA GLU A 210 -30.33 -12.93 -7.48
C GLU A 210 -29.51 -12.12 -8.50
N ASP A 211 -30.16 -11.37 -9.38
CA ASP A 211 -29.46 -10.55 -10.38
C ASP A 211 -28.74 -9.35 -9.75
N VAL A 212 -29.30 -8.79 -8.67
CA VAL A 212 -28.67 -7.71 -7.89
C VAL A 212 -27.52 -8.27 -7.04
N MET A 213 -27.68 -9.48 -6.48
CA MET A 213 -26.60 -10.19 -5.80
C MET A 213 -25.39 -10.39 -6.72
N ASP A 214 -25.61 -10.90 -7.93
CA ASP A 214 -24.54 -11.09 -8.91
C ASP A 214 -23.85 -9.78 -9.29
N GLN A 215 -24.61 -8.70 -9.45
CA GLN A 215 -24.07 -7.37 -9.70
C GLN A 215 -23.17 -6.88 -8.55
N LEU A 216 -23.58 -7.07 -7.29
CA LEU A 216 -22.75 -6.70 -6.13
C LEU A 216 -21.47 -7.55 -6.04
N ILE A 217 -21.55 -8.84 -6.39
CA ILE A 217 -20.39 -9.74 -6.47
C ILE A 217 -19.41 -9.24 -7.53
N ASP A 218 -19.91 -8.91 -8.72
CA ASP A 218 -19.08 -8.41 -9.84
C ASP A 218 -18.36 -7.11 -9.49
N LEU A 219 -19.10 -6.17 -8.90
CA LEU A 219 -18.57 -4.87 -8.50
C LEU A 219 -17.55 -4.96 -7.36
N SER A 220 -17.59 -6.03 -6.56
CA SER A 220 -16.63 -6.23 -5.47
C SER A 220 -15.22 -6.59 -5.95
N GLY A 221 -15.08 -7.22 -7.12
CA GLY A 221 -13.78 -7.69 -7.63
C GLY A 221 -13.06 -8.68 -6.69
N GLY A 222 -13.79 -9.40 -5.84
CA GLY A 222 -13.23 -10.31 -4.83
C GLY A 222 -12.81 -9.63 -3.51
N ASP A 223 -13.21 -8.38 -3.29
CA ASP A 223 -13.03 -7.63 -2.03
C ASP A 223 -14.28 -7.77 -1.12
N ALA A 224 -14.13 -8.43 0.04
CA ALA A 224 -15.23 -8.59 0.98
C ALA A 224 -15.72 -7.28 1.61
N ARG A 225 -14.81 -6.34 1.89
CA ARG A 225 -15.15 -5.06 2.50
C ARG A 225 -16.01 -4.26 1.54
N ARG A 226 -15.59 -4.16 0.27
CA ARG A 226 -16.33 -3.50 -0.80
C ARG A 226 -17.69 -4.15 -1.01
N ALA A 227 -17.76 -5.49 -1.08
CA ALA A 227 -19.03 -6.21 -1.21
C ALA A 227 -20.01 -5.87 -0.08
N LEU A 228 -19.56 -5.90 1.18
CA LEU A 228 -20.40 -5.58 2.34
C LEU A 228 -20.79 -4.10 2.40
N THR A 229 -19.90 -3.18 2.02
CA THR A 229 -20.21 -1.75 1.98
C THR A 229 -21.23 -1.43 0.88
N SER A 230 -21.11 -2.05 -0.29
CA SER A 230 -22.10 -1.90 -1.37
C SER A 230 -23.46 -2.48 -0.98
N LEU A 231 -23.48 -3.65 -0.32
CA LEU A 231 -24.72 -4.22 0.23
C LEU A 231 -25.36 -3.30 1.28
N GLU A 232 -24.57 -2.76 2.21
CA GLU A 232 -25.06 -1.85 3.25
C GLU A 232 -25.68 -0.58 2.64
N ALA A 233 -25.01 0.00 1.64
CA ALA A 233 -25.52 1.18 0.95
C ALA A 233 -26.80 0.86 0.14
N ALA A 234 -26.86 -0.27 -0.56
CA ALA A 234 -28.04 -0.66 -1.33
C ALA A 234 -29.24 -0.94 -0.42
N ALA A 235 -29.00 -1.60 0.72
CA ALA A 235 -30.02 -1.82 1.74
C ALA A 235 -30.51 -0.51 2.36
N ALA A 236 -29.62 0.45 2.61
CA ALA A 236 -29.99 1.76 3.13
C ALA A 236 -30.92 2.53 2.18
N VAL A 237 -30.61 2.55 0.88
CA VAL A 237 -31.45 3.19 -0.15
C VAL A 237 -32.82 2.51 -0.24
N ALA A 238 -32.86 1.17 -0.25
CA ALA A 238 -34.12 0.43 -0.30
C ALA A 238 -35.00 0.67 0.95
N LEU A 239 -34.39 0.72 2.13
CA LEU A 239 -35.09 1.01 3.39
C LEU A 239 -35.64 2.44 3.43
N GLU A 240 -34.87 3.42 2.93
CA GLU A 240 -35.30 4.82 2.85
C GLU A 240 -36.46 4.98 1.86
N ARG A 241 -36.38 4.34 0.69
CA ARG A 241 -37.46 4.30 -0.30
C ARG A 241 -38.75 3.73 0.31
N ALA A 242 -38.67 2.58 0.98
CA ALA A 242 -39.83 1.97 1.62
C ALA A 242 -40.47 2.85 2.71
N ARG A 243 -39.66 3.63 3.46
CA ARG A 243 -40.17 4.59 4.46
C ARG A 243 -40.94 5.75 3.82
N HIS A 244 -40.50 6.25 2.66
CA HIS A 244 -41.22 7.29 1.94
C HIS A 244 -42.54 6.77 1.35
N GLU A 245 -42.54 5.56 0.78
CA GLU A 245 -43.75 4.92 0.24
C GLU A 245 -44.82 4.67 1.32
N THR A 246 -44.43 4.40 2.58
CA THR A 246 -45.36 4.21 3.71
C THR A 246 -45.89 5.50 4.34
N GLN A 247 -45.29 6.67 4.07
CA GLN A 247 -45.82 7.96 4.54
C GLN A 247 -46.92 8.51 3.63
N ASP A 248 -46.92 8.14 2.35
CA ASP A 248 -47.91 8.57 1.35
C ASP A 248 -49.10 7.60 1.20
N SER A 249 -49.12 6.48 1.93
CA SER A 249 -50.19 5.48 1.85
C SER A 249 -50.65 4.98 3.22
N ASP A 250 -51.95 5.08 3.50
CA ASP A 250 -52.63 4.60 4.74
C ASP A 250 -52.62 3.06 4.91
N GLN A 251 -51.78 2.35 4.17
CA GLN A 251 -51.64 0.89 4.22
C GLN A 251 -50.28 0.52 4.80
N GLN A 252 -50.32 0.05 6.06
CA GLN A 252 -49.24 -0.70 6.69
C GLN A 252 -49.04 -2.04 5.94
N ALA A 253 -48.33 -1.97 4.82
CA ALA A 253 -47.79 -3.16 4.18
C ALA A 253 -46.53 -3.57 4.95
N ASN A 254 -46.66 -4.63 5.76
CA ASN A 254 -45.59 -5.30 6.49
C ASN A 254 -44.66 -6.08 5.54
N THR A 255 -44.36 -5.52 4.37
CA THR A 255 -43.57 -6.12 3.30
C THR A 255 -42.12 -5.74 3.45
N VAL A 256 -41.24 -6.75 3.46
CA VAL A 256 -39.79 -6.54 3.49
C VAL A 256 -39.36 -5.81 2.22
N PRO A 257 -38.63 -4.69 2.32
CA PRO A 257 -38.18 -3.94 1.15
C PRO A 257 -37.26 -4.78 0.26
N VAL A 258 -37.54 -4.82 -1.04
CA VAL A 258 -36.70 -5.48 -2.03
C VAL A 258 -35.69 -4.48 -2.58
N VAL A 259 -34.40 -4.84 -2.55
CA VAL A 259 -33.32 -4.06 -3.16
C VAL A 259 -33.40 -4.18 -4.68
N THR A 260 -33.51 -3.06 -5.37
CA THR A 260 -33.55 -3.02 -6.83
C THR A 260 -32.15 -2.79 -7.43
N ARG A 261 -32.02 -3.04 -8.74
CA ARG A 261 -30.81 -2.70 -9.51
C ARG A 261 -30.44 -1.22 -9.39
N GLU A 262 -31.43 -0.34 -9.44
CA GLU A 262 -31.22 1.11 -9.34
C GLU A 262 -30.70 1.49 -7.94
N ASP A 263 -31.22 0.84 -6.88
CA ASP A 263 -30.72 1.03 -5.51
C ASP A 263 -29.24 0.63 -5.40
N ALA A 264 -28.85 -0.48 -6.03
CA ALA A 264 -27.46 -0.95 -6.08
C ALA A 264 -26.54 0.00 -6.86
N GLU A 265 -27.00 0.56 -7.99
CA GLU A 265 -26.24 1.52 -8.78
C GLU A 265 -26.00 2.84 -8.02
N ARG A 266 -27.05 3.42 -7.40
CA ARG A 266 -26.92 4.61 -6.55
C ARG A 266 -26.02 4.36 -5.33
N ALA A 267 -26.11 3.17 -4.76
CA ALA A 267 -25.30 2.74 -3.63
C ALA A 267 -23.82 2.63 -3.97
N VAL A 268 -23.47 2.11 -5.15
CA VAL A 268 -22.08 1.99 -5.62
C VAL A 268 -21.46 3.37 -5.80
N ASP A 269 -22.22 4.32 -6.36
CA ASP A 269 -21.79 5.70 -6.54
C ASP A 269 -21.50 6.42 -5.20
N THR A 270 -22.25 6.07 -4.16
CA THR A 270 -22.06 6.59 -2.79
C THR A 270 -20.97 5.85 -2.02
N ALA A 271 -20.88 4.53 -2.20
CA ALA A 271 -19.89 3.66 -1.58
C ALA A 271 -18.48 3.95 -2.12
N LEU A 272 -18.34 4.16 -3.44
CA LEU A 272 -17.09 4.59 -4.06
C LEU A 272 -16.59 5.89 -3.42
N ARG A 273 -17.46 6.90 -3.22
CA ARG A 273 -17.10 8.17 -2.57
C ARG A 273 -16.70 8.03 -1.09
N ARG A 274 -17.27 7.08 -0.35
CA ARG A 274 -16.88 6.81 1.07
C ARG A 274 -15.61 5.95 1.17
N TYR A 275 -15.43 5.03 0.23
CA TYR A 275 -14.29 4.11 0.15
C TYR A 275 -13.03 4.81 -0.38
N ASP A 276 -13.18 5.84 -1.21
CA ASP A 276 -12.08 6.65 -1.75
C ASP A 276 -11.26 7.35 -0.66
N LYS A 277 -11.79 7.48 0.56
CA LYS A 277 -11.00 7.99 1.69
C LYS A 277 -10.00 6.97 2.26
N GLN A 278 -10.01 5.69 1.84
CA GLN A 278 -9.12 4.63 2.39
C GLN A 278 -8.56 3.61 1.36
N GLY A 279 -8.59 3.91 0.05
CA GLY A 279 -7.45 3.64 -0.85
C GLY A 279 -7.23 2.24 -1.42
N ASP A 280 -8.02 1.79 -2.41
CA ASP A 280 -7.64 0.62 -3.24
C ASP A 280 -7.78 0.74 -4.76
N ASN A 281 -8.67 1.58 -5.30
CA ASN A 281 -8.65 1.89 -6.74
C ASN A 281 -7.46 2.77 -7.14
N HIS A 282 -6.72 3.30 -6.16
CA HIS A 282 -5.65 4.25 -6.38
C HIS A 282 -4.45 3.63 -7.12
N TYR A 283 -4.11 2.36 -6.86
CA TYR A 283 -2.99 1.70 -7.57
C TYR A 283 -3.32 1.37 -9.02
N ASP A 284 -4.52 0.88 -9.31
CA ASP A 284 -4.91 0.57 -10.69
C ASP A 284 -5.00 1.84 -11.53
N THR A 285 -5.55 2.92 -10.96
CA THR A 285 -5.61 4.23 -11.63
C THR A 285 -4.21 4.82 -11.82
N ALA A 286 -3.35 4.77 -10.80
CA ALA A 286 -1.95 5.20 -10.92
C ALA A 286 -1.15 4.35 -11.91
N SER A 287 -1.48 3.06 -12.02
CA SER A 287 -0.88 2.14 -12.99
C SER A 287 -1.35 2.45 -14.40
N ALA A 288 -2.64 2.74 -14.58
CA ALA A 288 -3.22 3.15 -15.85
C ALA A 288 -2.66 4.50 -16.32
N LEU A 289 -2.48 5.46 -15.41
CA LEU A 289 -1.78 6.73 -15.68
C LEU A 289 -0.38 6.48 -16.24
N ILE A 290 0.47 5.71 -15.52
CA ILE A 290 1.85 5.47 -15.97
C ILE A 290 1.89 4.68 -17.28
N LYS A 291 0.99 3.71 -17.46
CA LYS A 291 0.87 2.98 -18.73
C LYS A 291 0.44 3.90 -19.88
N SER A 292 -0.44 4.86 -19.63
CA SER A 292 -0.87 5.84 -20.64
C SER A 292 0.27 6.79 -21.01
N ILE A 293 1.02 7.28 -20.01
CA ILE A 293 2.25 8.06 -20.24
C ILE A 293 3.24 7.25 -21.07
N ARG A 294 3.55 6.01 -20.67
CA ARG A 294 4.44 5.10 -21.41
C ARG A 294 3.95 4.82 -22.82
N GLY A 295 2.65 4.65 -23.00
CA GLY A 295 1.97 4.47 -24.28
C GLY A 295 1.90 5.74 -25.14
N SER A 296 2.34 6.89 -24.58
CA SER A 296 2.29 8.21 -25.21
C SER A 296 0.87 8.69 -25.53
N ASP A 297 -0.11 8.24 -24.76
CA ASP A 297 -1.50 8.72 -24.82
C ASP A 297 -1.68 9.83 -23.79
N VAL A 298 -1.63 11.08 -24.27
CA VAL A 298 -1.75 12.29 -23.44
C VAL A 298 -3.14 12.39 -22.83
N ASP A 299 -4.18 12.08 -23.61
CA ASP A 299 -5.57 12.25 -23.20
C ASP A 299 -5.95 11.23 -22.14
N ALA A 300 -5.59 9.97 -22.33
CA ALA A 300 -5.79 8.92 -21.32
C ALA A 300 -4.98 9.21 -20.05
N ALA A 301 -3.74 9.68 -20.18
CA ALA A 301 -2.92 10.04 -19.03
C ALA A 301 -3.55 11.19 -18.22
N LEU A 302 -4.02 12.26 -18.89
CA LEU A 302 -4.73 13.35 -18.23
C LEU A 302 -6.03 12.87 -17.58
N HIS A 303 -6.78 11.98 -18.24
CA HIS A 303 -7.99 11.40 -17.68
C HIS A 303 -7.70 10.65 -16.37
N TYR A 304 -6.73 9.74 -16.35
CA TYR A 304 -6.39 9.01 -15.13
C TYR A 304 -5.80 9.92 -14.04
N ALA A 305 -5.03 10.95 -14.40
CA ALA A 305 -4.57 11.95 -13.45
C ALA A 305 -5.74 12.72 -12.82
N ALA A 306 -6.75 13.09 -13.62
CA ALA A 306 -7.96 13.75 -13.13
C ALA A 306 -8.79 12.83 -12.23
N VAL A 307 -8.95 11.54 -12.60
CA VAL A 307 -9.62 10.54 -11.75
C VAL A 307 -8.93 10.46 -10.38
N MET A 308 -7.59 10.41 -10.34
CA MET A 308 -6.85 10.39 -9.08
C MET A 308 -7.05 11.68 -8.25
N MET A 309 -7.08 12.84 -8.89
CA MET A 309 -7.29 14.13 -8.20
C MET A 309 -8.69 14.24 -7.61
N GLU A 310 -9.72 13.87 -8.36
CA GLU A 310 -11.12 13.90 -7.91
C GLU A 310 -11.41 12.83 -6.85
N ALA A 311 -10.73 11.69 -6.91
CA ALA A 311 -10.75 10.66 -5.86
C ALA A 311 -10.09 11.12 -4.54
N GLY A 312 -9.43 12.29 -4.53
CA GLY A 312 -8.77 12.84 -3.34
C GLY A 312 -7.40 12.22 -3.04
N GLU A 313 -6.74 11.63 -4.03
CA GLU A 313 -5.39 11.09 -3.89
C GLU A 313 -4.41 12.19 -3.45
N ASP A 314 -3.43 11.85 -2.59
CA ASP A 314 -2.38 12.79 -2.21
C ASP A 314 -1.64 13.28 -3.48
N PRO A 315 -1.67 14.60 -3.79
CA PRO A 315 -0.99 15.15 -4.97
C PRO A 315 0.51 14.84 -5.00
N ARG A 316 1.13 14.64 -3.83
CA ARG A 316 2.53 14.24 -3.71
C ARG A 316 2.75 12.79 -4.17
N PHE A 317 1.76 11.91 -3.99
CA PHE A 317 1.81 10.56 -4.54
C PHE A 317 1.82 10.58 -6.07
N LEU A 318 0.89 11.34 -6.68
CA LEU A 318 0.87 11.53 -8.13
C LEU A 318 2.22 12.08 -8.64
N ALA A 319 2.72 13.14 -8.01
CA ALA A 319 4.00 13.74 -8.37
C ALA A 319 5.18 12.76 -8.30
N ARG A 320 5.26 11.92 -7.26
CA ARG A 320 6.30 10.88 -7.15
C ARG A 320 6.23 9.88 -8.30
N ARG A 321 5.03 9.48 -8.72
CA ARG A 321 4.85 8.55 -9.86
C ARG A 321 5.34 9.17 -11.17
N LEU A 322 5.09 10.46 -11.39
CA LEU A 322 5.59 11.20 -12.55
C LEU A 322 7.13 11.29 -12.55
N VAL A 323 7.76 11.57 -11.40
CA VAL A 323 9.23 11.61 -11.27
C VAL A 323 9.87 10.28 -11.61
N ILE A 324 9.28 9.16 -11.15
CA ILE A 324 9.76 7.81 -11.49
C ILE A 324 9.62 7.57 -12.99
N SER A 325 8.44 7.81 -13.56
CA SER A 325 8.18 7.60 -15.00
C SER A 325 9.10 8.44 -15.89
N ALA A 326 9.42 9.68 -15.49
CA ALA A 326 10.38 10.51 -16.19
C ALA A 326 11.77 9.85 -16.36
N SER A 327 12.20 9.03 -15.39
CA SER A 327 13.49 8.34 -15.46
C SER A 327 13.37 6.92 -16.04
N GLU A 328 12.27 6.22 -15.76
CA GLU A 328 12.03 4.83 -16.19
C GLU A 328 11.60 4.72 -17.65
N ASP A 329 10.67 5.57 -18.08
CA ASP A 329 9.98 5.46 -19.36
C ASP A 329 10.52 6.42 -20.44
N ILE A 330 11.20 7.50 -20.03
CA ILE A 330 11.69 8.57 -20.92
C ILE A 330 13.22 8.66 -20.85
N GLY A 331 13.79 8.73 -19.65
CA GLY A 331 15.23 8.68 -19.43
C GLY A 331 16.00 9.73 -20.23
N MET A 332 17.04 9.31 -20.96
CA MET A 332 17.87 10.21 -21.75
C MET A 332 17.30 10.53 -23.14
N ALA A 333 16.14 9.96 -23.52
CA ALA A 333 15.45 10.37 -24.74
C ALA A 333 14.92 11.80 -24.63
N ASP A 334 14.55 12.25 -23.43
CA ASP A 334 14.36 13.66 -23.10
C ASP A 334 14.90 13.97 -21.69
N PRO A 335 16.14 14.48 -21.58
CA PRO A 335 16.75 14.82 -20.29
C PRO A 335 15.99 15.88 -19.47
N THR A 336 15.11 16.65 -20.10
CA THR A 336 14.31 17.69 -19.40
C THR A 336 13.12 17.10 -18.66
N ALA A 337 12.66 15.90 -19.02
CA ALA A 337 11.50 15.25 -18.43
C ALA A 337 11.60 15.11 -16.90
N LEU A 338 12.77 14.67 -16.39
CA LEU A 338 12.99 14.55 -14.95
C LEU A 338 12.96 15.93 -14.26
N GLN A 339 13.55 16.95 -14.88
CA GLN A 339 13.54 18.31 -14.34
C GLN A 339 12.12 18.86 -14.26
N THR A 340 11.32 18.69 -15.31
CA THR A 340 9.90 19.06 -15.34
C THR A 340 9.12 18.35 -14.23
N ALA A 341 9.30 17.03 -14.08
CA ALA A 341 8.60 16.26 -13.06
C ALA A 341 9.00 16.65 -11.62
N VAL A 342 10.29 16.92 -11.37
CA VAL A 342 10.79 17.39 -10.06
C VAL A 342 10.30 18.80 -9.75
N ALA A 343 10.31 19.70 -10.75
CA ALA A 343 9.77 21.04 -10.59
C ALA A 343 8.28 20.99 -10.24
N ALA A 344 7.51 20.14 -10.91
CA ALA A 344 6.11 19.91 -10.60
C ALA A 344 5.93 19.36 -9.18
N ALA A 345 6.72 18.36 -8.77
CA ALA A 345 6.67 17.80 -7.42
C ALA A 345 6.98 18.82 -6.32
N ASN A 346 7.90 19.76 -6.57
CA ASN A 346 8.20 20.85 -5.65
C ASN A 346 7.06 21.88 -5.60
N ALA A 347 6.56 22.29 -6.77
CA ALA A 347 5.45 23.25 -6.85
C ALA A 347 4.17 22.72 -6.19
N VAL A 348 3.87 21.42 -6.30
CA VAL A 348 2.74 20.78 -5.61
C VAL A 348 2.83 20.94 -4.09
N GLN A 349 4.04 20.85 -3.51
CA GLN A 349 4.25 21.03 -2.06
C GLN A 349 4.03 22.48 -1.62
N LEU A 350 4.22 23.45 -2.52
CA LEU A 350 4.12 24.88 -2.24
C LEU A 350 2.71 25.45 -2.45
N ILE A 351 1.98 24.94 -3.46
CA ILE A 351 0.73 25.54 -3.95
C ILE A 351 -0.51 24.86 -3.37
N GLY A 352 -0.47 23.53 -3.15
CA GLY A 352 -1.65 22.77 -2.71
C GLY A 352 -2.76 22.65 -3.77
N MET A 353 -3.81 21.89 -3.47
CA MET A 353 -4.98 21.72 -4.35
C MET A 353 -6.05 22.77 -4.04
N PRO A 354 -6.84 23.22 -5.05
CA PRO A 354 -6.93 22.66 -6.40
C PRO A 354 -5.89 23.19 -7.41
N GLU A 355 -5.17 24.29 -7.16
CA GLU A 355 -4.28 24.95 -8.13
C GLU A 355 -3.13 24.06 -8.62
N ALA A 356 -2.60 23.18 -7.77
CA ALA A 356 -1.57 22.22 -8.12
C ALA A 356 -1.98 21.26 -9.27
N ARG A 357 -3.28 21.09 -9.55
CA ARG A 357 -3.76 20.30 -10.69
C ARG A 357 -3.21 20.78 -12.03
N ILE A 358 -3.01 22.09 -12.17
CA ILE A 358 -2.53 22.72 -13.42
C ILE A 358 -1.06 22.34 -13.65
N VAL A 359 -0.25 22.43 -12.59
CA VAL A 359 1.16 22.05 -12.62
C VAL A 359 1.34 20.56 -12.91
N LEU A 360 0.51 19.72 -12.27
CA LEU A 360 0.52 18.28 -12.48
C LEU A 360 0.10 17.92 -13.91
N ALA A 361 -0.94 18.58 -14.45
CA ALA A 361 -1.36 18.40 -15.83
C ALA A 361 -0.25 18.77 -16.83
N GLN A 362 0.46 19.88 -16.61
CA GLN A 362 1.60 20.27 -17.45
C GLN A 362 2.69 19.20 -17.46
N ALA A 363 3.04 18.65 -16.29
CA ALA A 363 4.01 17.57 -16.20
C ALA A 363 3.52 16.30 -16.91
N VAL A 364 2.26 15.91 -16.74
CA VAL A 364 1.67 14.74 -17.42
C VAL A 364 1.77 14.91 -18.94
N VAL A 365 1.40 16.07 -19.49
CA VAL A 365 1.48 16.35 -20.93
C VAL A 365 2.92 16.26 -21.43
N HIS A 366 3.89 16.85 -20.72
CA HIS A 366 5.31 16.75 -21.07
C HIS A 366 5.74 15.28 -21.14
N LEU A 367 5.49 14.51 -20.08
CA LEU A 367 5.94 13.12 -20.00
C LEU A 367 5.26 12.23 -21.05
N ALA A 368 3.94 12.37 -21.22
CA ALA A 368 3.19 11.58 -22.19
C ALA A 368 3.62 11.87 -23.63
N SER A 369 3.91 13.13 -23.98
CA SER A 369 4.38 13.50 -25.33
C SER A 369 5.88 13.31 -25.57
N ALA A 370 6.69 13.12 -24.51
CA ALA A 370 8.13 12.94 -24.64
C ALA A 370 8.52 11.65 -25.40
N PRO A 371 9.65 11.64 -26.13
CA PRO A 371 10.20 10.42 -26.71
C PRO A 371 10.53 9.40 -25.60
N LYS A 372 10.23 8.12 -25.84
CA LYS A 372 10.35 7.07 -24.82
C LYS A 372 11.66 6.32 -24.91
N SER A 373 12.29 6.10 -23.76
CA SER A 373 13.43 5.21 -23.61
C SER A 373 13.55 4.71 -22.17
N ASN A 374 13.70 3.41 -22.03
CA ASN A 374 14.03 2.76 -20.77
C ASN A 374 15.51 2.31 -20.71
N ALA A 375 16.37 2.80 -21.61
CA ALA A 375 17.74 2.32 -21.77
C ALA A 375 18.57 2.51 -20.48
N ALA A 376 18.46 3.68 -19.83
CA ALA A 376 19.15 3.96 -18.58
C ALA A 376 18.65 3.06 -17.43
N TYR A 377 17.33 2.84 -17.35
CA TYR A 377 16.71 1.93 -16.39
C TYR A 377 17.18 0.48 -16.57
N ARG A 378 17.18 -0.02 -17.80
CA ARG A 378 17.68 -1.37 -18.11
C ARG A 378 19.18 -1.50 -17.85
N ALA A 379 19.97 -0.45 -18.11
CA ALA A 379 21.41 -0.45 -17.89
C ALA A 379 21.77 -0.66 -16.42
N ILE A 380 21.12 0.06 -15.51
CA ILE A 380 21.39 -0.10 -14.07
C ILE A 380 20.91 -1.46 -13.54
N ASP A 381 19.77 -1.97 -14.04
CA ASP A 381 19.28 -3.30 -13.68
C ASP A 381 20.25 -4.41 -14.07
N ARG A 382 20.84 -4.33 -15.28
CA ARG A 382 21.85 -5.27 -15.75
C ARG A 382 23.13 -5.20 -14.90
N ALA A 383 23.61 -4.00 -14.58
CA ALA A 383 24.77 -3.82 -13.71
C ALA A 383 24.54 -4.38 -12.30
N ILE A 384 23.36 -4.14 -11.72
CA ILE A 384 22.97 -4.71 -10.42
C ILE A 384 22.92 -6.24 -10.49
N ALA A 385 22.42 -6.82 -11.58
CA ALA A 385 22.37 -8.27 -11.76
C ALA A 385 23.77 -8.89 -11.77
N ASP A 386 24.73 -8.27 -12.48
CA ASP A 386 26.12 -8.75 -12.51
C ASP A 386 26.80 -8.66 -11.13
N VAL A 387 26.58 -7.57 -10.39
CA VAL A 387 27.07 -7.44 -9.00
C VAL A 387 26.47 -8.53 -8.10
N ARG A 388 25.16 -8.81 -8.23
CA ARG A 388 24.50 -9.89 -7.47
C ARG A 388 25.00 -11.28 -7.85
N ALA A 389 25.43 -11.47 -9.09
CA ALA A 389 26.07 -12.70 -9.56
C ALA A 389 27.54 -12.84 -9.11
N GLY A 390 28.07 -11.87 -8.35
CA GLY A 390 29.42 -11.88 -7.83
C GLY A 390 30.49 -11.37 -8.80
N LYS A 391 30.10 -10.77 -9.93
CA LYS A 391 31.04 -10.11 -10.85
C LYS A 391 31.44 -8.73 -10.36
N GLY A 392 32.54 -8.21 -10.88
CA GLY A 392 33.04 -6.87 -10.57
C GLY A 392 33.74 -6.79 -9.22
N SER A 393 34.37 -7.88 -8.77
CA SER A 393 35.04 -7.93 -7.48
C SER A 393 36.30 -7.06 -7.48
N GLY A 394 36.21 -5.90 -6.82
CA GLY A 394 37.34 -5.01 -6.57
C GLY A 394 37.52 -3.90 -7.61
N VAL A 395 38.02 -2.76 -7.15
CA VAL A 395 38.32 -1.59 -7.99
C VAL A 395 39.74 -1.73 -8.57
N PRO A 396 39.98 -1.43 -9.87
CA PRO A 396 41.32 -1.37 -10.45
C PRO A 396 42.27 -0.50 -9.61
N ALA A 397 43.52 -0.94 -9.42
CA ALA A 397 44.43 -0.33 -8.44
C ALA A 397 44.70 1.16 -8.67
N HIS A 398 44.81 1.59 -9.93
CA HIS A 398 45.01 2.99 -10.31
C HIS A 398 43.77 3.87 -10.06
N LEU A 399 42.57 3.30 -9.88
CA LEU A 399 41.35 4.05 -9.56
C LEU A 399 41.04 4.09 -8.06
N ARG A 400 41.78 3.35 -7.23
CA ARG A 400 41.58 3.35 -5.78
C ARG A 400 42.05 4.64 -5.14
N ASP A 401 41.41 5.01 -4.03
CA ASP A 401 41.78 6.18 -3.24
C ASP A 401 43.26 6.14 -2.85
N ALA A 402 43.95 7.26 -3.11
CA ALA A 402 45.36 7.47 -2.87
C ALA A 402 45.65 8.39 -1.66
N HIS A 403 44.61 8.95 -1.02
CA HIS A 403 44.75 10.04 -0.04
C HIS A 403 44.92 9.59 1.42
N TYR A 404 44.79 8.29 1.73
CA TYR A 404 44.92 7.78 3.10
C TYR A 404 46.33 7.24 3.41
N SER A 405 46.68 7.23 4.70
CA SER A 405 47.96 6.69 5.20
C SER A 405 48.06 5.19 4.93
N GLY A 406 48.92 4.81 3.98
CA GLY A 406 49.12 3.43 3.54
C GLY A 406 48.87 3.20 2.04
N ALA A 407 48.18 4.13 1.37
CA ALA A 407 47.87 4.01 -0.06
C ALA A 407 49.11 3.86 -0.96
N LYS A 408 50.19 4.60 -0.66
CA LYS A 408 51.48 4.51 -1.39
C LYS A 408 52.14 3.14 -1.26
N ALA A 409 52.04 2.49 -0.10
CA ALA A 409 52.60 1.16 0.13
C ALA A 409 51.79 0.06 -0.59
N LEU A 410 50.48 0.28 -0.75
CA LEU A 410 49.56 -0.62 -1.44
C LEU A 410 49.47 -0.35 -2.97
N GLY A 411 50.22 0.64 -3.47
CA GLY A 411 50.24 1.01 -4.89
C GLY A 411 48.93 1.63 -5.40
N HIS A 412 48.04 2.09 -4.52
CA HIS A 412 46.77 2.71 -4.90
C HIS A 412 46.99 4.04 -5.62
N GLY A 413 46.20 4.31 -6.65
CA GLY A 413 46.26 5.54 -7.45
C GLY A 413 47.51 5.66 -8.34
N LYS A 414 48.47 4.74 -8.24
CA LYS A 414 49.66 4.74 -9.10
C LYS A 414 49.26 4.38 -10.53
N GLY A 415 49.62 5.22 -11.49
CA GLY A 415 49.30 5.03 -12.90
C GLY A 415 47.91 5.55 -13.32
N TYR A 416 47.19 6.24 -12.42
CA TYR A 416 45.98 6.96 -12.82
C TYR A 416 46.34 8.05 -13.82
N VAL A 417 45.62 8.09 -14.95
CA VAL A 417 45.76 9.15 -15.94
C VAL A 417 44.55 10.06 -15.84
N TYR A 418 44.80 11.34 -15.51
CA TYR A 418 43.73 12.30 -15.28
C TYR A 418 43.13 12.78 -16.61
N PRO A 419 41.82 12.57 -16.87
CA PRO A 419 41.23 12.85 -18.18
C PRO A 419 41.33 14.30 -18.67
N HIS A 420 41.35 15.28 -17.76
CA HIS A 420 41.43 16.70 -18.13
C HIS A 420 42.80 17.13 -18.66
N ASP A 421 43.86 16.36 -18.38
CA ASP A 421 45.21 16.61 -18.90
C ASP A 421 45.40 15.99 -20.30
N HIS A 422 44.44 15.18 -20.76
CA HIS A 422 44.47 14.56 -22.08
C HIS A 422 43.75 15.42 -23.12
N GLU A 423 44.30 15.52 -24.32
CA GLU A 423 43.85 16.42 -25.39
C GLU A 423 42.35 16.28 -25.71
N LEU A 424 41.83 15.06 -25.72
CA LEU A 424 40.43 14.76 -26.02
C LEU A 424 39.49 14.87 -24.81
N GLY A 425 40.00 15.06 -23.59
CA GLY A 425 39.22 14.96 -22.36
C GLY A 425 38.70 13.55 -22.05
N VAL A 426 39.13 12.54 -22.82
CA VAL A 426 38.79 11.12 -22.73
C VAL A 426 40.07 10.32 -22.84
N VAL A 427 40.33 9.43 -21.89
CA VAL A 427 41.60 8.69 -21.80
C VAL A 427 41.37 7.19 -21.95
N PRO A 428 42.11 6.50 -22.84
CA PRO A 428 42.12 5.04 -22.90
C PRO A 428 42.82 4.47 -21.66
N GLN A 429 42.04 4.08 -20.66
CA GLN A 429 42.49 3.31 -19.51
C GLN A 429 41.38 2.37 -19.04
N GLN A 430 41.76 1.35 -18.28
CA GLN A 430 40.80 0.43 -17.70
C GLN A 430 39.98 1.13 -16.60
N TYR A 431 38.67 1.23 -16.80
CA TYR A 431 37.72 1.74 -15.79
C TYR A 431 36.96 0.63 -15.07
N ALA A 432 36.55 -0.41 -15.81
CA ALA A 432 35.84 -1.56 -15.27
C ALA A 432 36.79 -2.58 -14.61
N PRO A 433 36.32 -3.39 -13.65
CA PRO A 433 37.03 -4.58 -13.19
C PRO A 433 37.37 -5.55 -14.33
N ASP A 434 38.35 -6.42 -14.12
CA ASP A 434 38.90 -7.32 -15.16
C ASP A 434 37.82 -8.21 -15.79
N ASP A 435 36.92 -8.74 -14.98
CA ASP A 435 35.82 -9.63 -15.38
C ASP A 435 34.63 -8.90 -16.03
N LEU A 436 34.66 -7.56 -16.04
CA LEU A 436 33.64 -6.70 -16.65
C LEU A 436 34.19 -5.84 -17.80
N GLN A 437 35.43 -6.09 -18.24
CA GLN A 437 35.99 -5.42 -19.41
C GLN A 437 35.16 -5.67 -20.66
N GLY A 438 34.93 -4.61 -21.43
CA GLY A 438 34.17 -4.67 -22.68
C GLY A 438 32.65 -4.78 -22.54
N ILE A 439 32.11 -4.89 -21.33
CA ILE A 439 30.65 -4.96 -21.11
C ILE A 439 29.99 -3.61 -21.39
N ASP A 440 28.89 -3.64 -22.13
CA ASP A 440 28.01 -2.50 -22.37
C ASP A 440 26.71 -2.62 -21.59
N TYR A 441 26.58 -1.85 -20.52
CA TYR A 441 25.31 -1.76 -19.80
C TYR A 441 24.31 -0.83 -20.49
N TYR A 442 24.78 0.34 -20.93
CA TYR A 442 23.91 1.37 -21.51
C TYR A 442 23.82 1.25 -23.03
N GLU A 443 22.67 0.80 -23.52
CA GLU A 443 22.36 0.69 -24.95
C GLU A 443 21.35 1.79 -25.32
N PRO A 444 21.81 3.01 -25.67
CA PRO A 444 20.91 4.12 -25.99
C PRO A 444 20.06 3.81 -27.22
N THR A 445 18.82 4.30 -27.20
CA THR A 445 17.91 4.20 -28.34
C THR A 445 18.22 5.29 -29.37
N GLN A 446 17.48 5.29 -30.49
CA GLN A 446 17.54 6.35 -31.49
C GLN A 446 16.43 7.41 -31.32
N HIS A 447 15.70 7.34 -30.19
CA HIS A 447 14.58 8.23 -29.88
C HIS A 447 15.06 9.52 -29.24
N GLY A 448 14.49 10.65 -29.65
CA GLY A 448 14.75 11.95 -29.05
C GLY A 448 16.24 12.32 -28.98
N PHE A 449 16.64 12.85 -27.83
CA PHE A 449 18.02 13.26 -27.55
C PHE A 449 18.99 12.07 -27.44
N GLU A 450 18.48 10.86 -27.22
CA GLU A 450 19.30 9.66 -27.07
C GLU A 450 20.06 9.29 -28.35
N ARG A 451 19.60 9.75 -29.53
CA ARG A 451 20.37 9.68 -30.78
C ARG A 451 21.73 10.38 -30.67
N THR A 452 21.74 11.59 -30.11
CA THR A 452 22.97 12.36 -29.88
C THR A 452 23.85 11.69 -28.83
N VAL A 453 23.21 11.15 -27.78
CA VAL A 453 23.92 10.38 -26.75
C VAL A 453 24.57 9.14 -27.34
N SER A 454 23.88 8.38 -28.18
CA SER A 454 24.40 7.19 -28.87
C SER A 454 25.67 7.51 -29.64
N GLN A 455 25.63 8.52 -30.52
CA GLN A 455 26.81 8.93 -31.30
C GLN A 455 28.00 9.30 -30.41
N ARG A 456 27.74 10.03 -29.33
CA ARG A 456 28.78 10.43 -28.37
C ARG A 456 29.32 9.24 -27.60
N THR A 457 28.45 8.36 -27.09
CA THR A 457 28.84 7.17 -26.32
C THR A 457 29.63 6.19 -27.19
N ASP A 458 29.25 6.01 -28.46
CA ASP A 458 29.98 5.14 -29.39
C ASP A 458 31.36 5.70 -29.71
N SER A 459 31.46 7.03 -29.91
CA SER A 459 32.75 7.71 -30.08
C SER A 459 33.64 7.55 -28.84
N ILE A 460 33.09 7.77 -27.64
CA ILE A 460 33.81 7.58 -26.38
C ILE A 460 34.25 6.12 -26.22
N ARG A 461 33.35 5.15 -26.45
CA ARG A 461 33.68 3.72 -26.40
C ARG A 461 34.78 3.36 -27.37
N SER A 462 34.78 3.91 -28.58
CA SER A 462 35.85 3.67 -29.55
C SER A 462 37.19 4.16 -29.01
N ILE A 463 37.26 5.33 -28.38
CA ILE A 463 38.51 5.83 -27.77
C ILE A 463 38.91 4.96 -26.57
N LEU A 464 37.97 4.62 -25.70
CA LEU A 464 38.24 3.85 -24.48
C LEU A 464 38.62 2.39 -24.75
N ARG A 465 38.15 1.81 -25.86
CA ARG A 465 38.31 0.39 -26.21
C ARG A 465 39.22 0.14 -27.39
N ASN A 466 39.53 1.14 -28.21
CA ASN A 466 40.65 1.08 -29.15
C ASN A 466 41.97 1.18 -28.39
N ASN A 467 42.21 0.18 -27.54
CA ASN A 467 43.55 -0.22 -27.21
C ASN A 467 44.04 -1.06 -28.39
N GLY A 468 44.58 -0.38 -29.40
CA GLY A 468 45.24 -1.05 -30.52
C GLY A 468 45.69 -0.10 -31.62
N ALA A 469 46.90 0.43 -31.49
CA ALA A 469 47.94 0.34 -32.52
C ALA A 469 49.31 0.55 -31.88
#